data_AF-A0A1X7VNH6-F1
#
_entry.id   AF-A0A1X7VNH6-F1
#
_cell.length_a   1.000
_cell.length_b   1.000
_cell.length_c   1.000
_cell.angle_alpha   90.00
_cell.angle_beta   90.00
_cell.angle_gamma   90.00
#
_symmetry.space_group_name_H-M   'P 1'
#
loop_
_entity.id
_entity.type
_entity.pdbx_description
1 polymer ?
#
loop_
_entity_poly.entity_id
_entity_poly.type
_entity_poly.pdbx_seq_one_letter_code
_entity_poly.pdbx_strand_id
1 'polypeptide(L)'
;MNSIVDDMLTPHINRHTHKEGMMMKAISVSVVLLIILEGAIAQNDTFRFANYYGDNMVLQRAPASPAVWGFVPSCDPVTVNFNGKDMAATVVKGDKCKFVAKIPPTAATANGLTITATSGSSSISLKNVIFGDVWVCGGQSNMVFTIHQAFNATDEIAKADNYPDIRLFTVQHGQKLELRSEYGFEIGCTSGSNANWLPGNAKEVQGTDGIMVSFPSCPTGYTATAVRYSWMEDPCPYLKCAVYCDGLPSPPFVIQL
;
A
#
# COMPACT_ATOMS: atom_id res chain seq x y z
N MET A 1 -57.27 -50.22 22.55
CA MET A 1 -55.82 -50.47 22.78
C MET A 1 -55.32 -51.24 21.56
N ASN A 2 -54.55 -50.54 20.72
CA ASN A 2 -53.80 -50.95 19.52
C ASN A 2 -54.33 -52.08 18.62
N SER A 3 -54.81 -51.69 17.43
CA SER A 3 -54.82 -52.51 16.21
C SER A 3 -54.50 -51.59 15.02
N ILE A 4 -53.36 -51.78 14.35
CA ILE A 4 -53.18 -52.56 13.10
C ILE A 4 -53.65 -51.74 11.88
N VAL A 5 -52.71 -51.12 11.16
CA VAL A 5 -52.07 -51.54 9.88
C VAL A 5 -53.04 -51.65 8.70
N ASP A 6 -52.55 -51.18 7.54
CA ASP A 6 -53.07 -51.33 6.17
C ASP A 6 -54.28 -50.49 5.76
N ASP A 7 -54.39 -50.01 4.52
CA ASP A 7 -53.46 -49.76 3.43
C ASP A 7 -54.28 -48.94 2.41
N MET A 8 -53.57 -48.17 1.59
CA MET A 8 -53.84 -47.93 0.17
C MET A 8 -55.23 -47.58 -0.43
N LEU A 9 -55.14 -46.66 -1.42
CA LEU A 9 -55.85 -46.61 -2.70
C LEU A 9 -57.15 -45.78 -2.86
N THR A 10 -56.93 -44.57 -3.41
CA THR A 10 -57.55 -43.97 -4.63
C THR A 10 -59.06 -43.59 -4.69
N PRO A 11 -59.40 -42.61 -5.56
CA PRO A 11 -60.57 -41.73 -5.41
C PRO A 11 -61.72 -42.06 -6.38
N HIS A 12 -62.95 -41.61 -6.08
CA HIS A 12 -64.00 -41.39 -7.10
C HIS A 12 -65.09 -40.38 -6.70
N ILE A 13 -64.94 -39.17 -7.25
CA ILE A 13 -65.88 -38.22 -7.90
C ILE A 13 -67.42 -38.44 -7.79
N ASN A 14 -68.11 -37.31 -7.55
CA ASN A 14 -69.43 -36.81 -8.08
C ASN A 14 -70.46 -36.52 -6.96
N ARG A 15 -71.29 -35.47 -6.95
CA ARG A 15 -71.66 -34.38 -7.90
C ARG A 15 -72.49 -33.32 -7.13
N HIS A 16 -72.41 -32.07 -7.60
CA HIS A 16 -73.42 -30.97 -7.61
C HIS A 16 -74.30 -30.68 -6.36
N THR A 17 -74.39 -29.45 -5.86
CA THR A 17 -75.13 -28.31 -6.47
C THR A 17 -74.88 -27.05 -5.60
N HIS A 18 -74.40 -25.95 -6.19
CA HIS A 18 -75.07 -24.65 -6.42
C HIS A 18 -75.42 -23.76 -5.20
N LYS A 19 -74.94 -22.49 -5.27
CA LYS A 19 -75.41 -21.23 -4.62
C LYS A 19 -75.09 -21.13 -3.10
N GLU A 20 -74.60 -20.03 -2.53
CA GLU A 20 -74.82 -18.60 -2.75
C GLU A 20 -73.57 -17.77 -2.41
N GLY A 21 -73.52 -16.53 -2.91
CA GLY A 21 -72.33 -15.69 -2.92
C GLY A 21 -71.97 -15.01 -1.60
N MET A 22 -70.70 -14.65 -1.50
CA MET A 22 -70.21 -13.66 -0.54
C MET A 22 -69.23 -12.73 -1.27
N MET A 23 -69.51 -11.43 -1.22
CA MET A 23 -68.73 -10.36 -1.82
C MET A 23 -67.27 -10.40 -1.36
N MET A 24 -66.34 -10.58 -2.29
CA MET A 24 -64.90 -10.41 -2.06
C MET A 24 -64.57 -8.92 -2.24
N LYS A 25 -64.28 -8.20 -1.15
CA LYS A 25 -63.63 -6.88 -1.22
C LYS A 25 -62.19 -7.09 -1.68
N ALA A 26 -61.87 -6.73 -2.92
CA ALA A 26 -60.52 -6.78 -3.44
C ALA A 26 -59.68 -5.69 -2.75
N ILE A 27 -58.78 -6.09 -1.85
CA ILE A 27 -57.74 -5.20 -1.31
C ILE A 27 -56.63 -5.20 -2.36
N SER A 28 -56.55 -4.11 -3.12
CA SER A 28 -55.48 -3.89 -4.10
C SER A 28 -54.18 -3.56 -3.35
N VAL A 29 -53.29 -4.53 -3.19
CA VAL A 29 -51.93 -4.30 -2.69
C VAL A 29 -51.08 -3.86 -3.88
N SER A 30 -50.88 -2.55 -4.02
CA SER A 30 -49.98 -1.99 -5.01
C SER A 30 -48.53 -2.23 -4.57
N VAL A 31 -47.85 -3.17 -5.23
CA VAL A 31 -46.40 -3.35 -5.08
C VAL A 31 -45.70 -2.24 -5.87
N VAL A 32 -45.22 -1.23 -5.16
CA VAL A 32 -44.33 -0.21 -5.75
C VAL A 32 -42.95 -0.85 -5.89
N LEU A 33 -42.59 -1.21 -7.12
CA LEU A 33 -41.25 -1.67 -7.47
C LEU A 33 -40.30 -0.45 -7.42
N LEU A 34 -39.59 -0.28 -6.30
CA LEU A 34 -38.50 0.68 -6.19
C LEU A 34 -37.35 0.18 -7.07
N ILE A 35 -37.20 0.75 -8.27
CA ILE A 35 -36.01 0.53 -9.09
C ILE A 35 -34.86 1.24 -8.38
N ILE A 36 -34.03 0.48 -7.68
CA ILE A 36 -32.76 0.97 -7.14
C ILE A 36 -31.87 1.17 -8.37
N LEU A 37 -31.80 2.40 -8.86
CA LEU A 37 -30.82 2.78 -9.87
C LEU A 37 -29.46 2.78 -9.16
N GLU A 38 -28.76 1.65 -9.22
CA GLU A 38 -27.35 1.57 -8.85
C GLU A 38 -26.57 2.40 -9.87
N GLY A 39 -26.54 3.71 -9.64
CA GLY A 39 -25.58 4.58 -10.30
C GLY A 39 -24.21 4.07 -9.91
N ALA A 40 -23.50 3.46 -10.87
CA ALA A 40 -22.07 3.27 -10.73
C ALA A 40 -21.49 4.65 -10.41
N ILE A 41 -21.03 4.84 -9.18
CA ILE A 41 -20.20 6.00 -8.84
C ILE A 41 -18.99 5.83 -9.75
N ALA A 42 -18.93 6.61 -10.82
CA ALA A 42 -17.71 6.74 -11.60
C ALA A 42 -16.67 7.25 -10.59
N GLN A 43 -15.83 6.34 -10.12
CA GLN A 43 -14.68 6.68 -9.32
C GLN A 43 -13.81 7.54 -10.24
N ASN A 44 -13.93 8.85 -10.08
CA ASN A 44 -13.23 9.83 -10.89
C ASN A 44 -11.78 9.85 -10.41
N ASP A 45 -11.07 8.74 -10.61
CA ASP A 45 -9.63 8.74 -10.51
C ASP A 45 -9.12 9.78 -11.51
N THR A 46 -8.08 10.49 -11.12
CA THR A 46 -7.46 11.51 -11.98
C THR A 46 -6.40 10.87 -12.86
N PHE A 47 -6.32 11.25 -14.14
CA PHE A 47 -5.19 10.86 -14.98
C PHE A 47 -3.90 11.48 -14.44
N ARG A 48 -2.95 10.67 -13.98
CA ARG A 48 -1.74 11.13 -13.31
C ARG A 48 -0.63 10.08 -13.29
N PHE A 49 0.61 10.52 -13.13
CA PHE A 49 1.73 9.64 -12.77
C PHE A 49 1.61 9.16 -11.31
N ALA A 50 2.37 8.12 -10.95
CA ALA A 50 2.54 7.72 -9.55
C ALA A 50 3.08 8.89 -8.70
N ASN A 51 2.70 8.93 -7.42
CA ASN A 51 2.92 10.11 -6.54
C ASN A 51 4.39 10.49 -6.32
N TYR A 52 5.31 9.57 -6.55
CA TYR A 52 6.75 9.82 -6.39
C TYR A 52 7.41 10.33 -7.70
N TYR A 53 6.66 10.41 -8.79
CA TYR A 53 7.10 11.11 -9.98
C TYR A 53 6.72 12.59 -9.90
N GLY A 54 7.66 13.45 -10.27
CA GLY A 54 7.46 14.88 -10.29
C GLY A 54 8.46 15.57 -11.20
N ASP A 55 8.28 16.88 -11.36
CA ASP A 55 9.25 17.71 -12.07
C ASP A 55 10.60 17.70 -11.35
N ASN A 56 11.68 17.90 -12.10
CA ASN A 56 13.06 17.93 -11.57
C ASN A 56 13.47 16.59 -10.94
N MET A 57 13.03 15.45 -11.46
CA MET A 57 13.45 14.13 -10.95
C MET A 57 14.62 13.53 -11.75
N VAL A 58 15.22 12.47 -11.21
CA VAL A 58 16.26 11.67 -11.88
C VAL A 58 15.71 10.26 -12.16
N LEU A 59 15.88 9.78 -13.38
CA LEU A 59 15.66 8.38 -13.75
C LEU A 59 16.99 7.66 -13.91
N GLN A 60 16.98 6.35 -13.66
CA GLN A 60 18.18 5.53 -13.81
C GLN A 60 18.66 5.53 -15.27
N ARG A 61 19.94 5.86 -15.47
CA ARG A 61 20.60 5.83 -16.78
C ARG A 61 20.84 4.41 -17.31
N ALA A 62 21.18 4.35 -18.58
CA ALA A 62 21.65 3.15 -19.27
C ALA A 62 22.78 2.46 -18.49
N PRO A 63 22.89 1.11 -18.57
CA PRO A 63 22.16 0.22 -19.49
C PRO A 63 20.74 -0.14 -19.05
N ALA A 64 20.31 0.30 -17.86
CA ALA A 64 18.95 0.05 -17.39
C ALA A 64 17.91 0.82 -18.24
N SER A 65 16.68 0.30 -18.23
CA SER A 65 15.52 0.93 -18.87
C SER A 65 14.47 1.21 -17.79
N PRO A 66 14.36 2.45 -17.30
CA PRO A 66 13.36 2.77 -16.30
C PRO A 66 11.95 2.67 -16.90
N ALA A 67 10.97 2.34 -16.06
CA ALA A 67 9.57 2.37 -16.44
C ALA A 67 8.90 3.56 -15.77
N VAL A 68 8.08 4.30 -16.52
CA VAL A 68 7.16 5.30 -15.96
C VAL A 68 5.76 4.72 -15.92
N TRP A 69 5.00 5.05 -14.89
CA TRP A 69 3.65 4.54 -14.72
C TRP A 69 2.77 5.49 -13.93
N GLY A 70 1.48 5.25 -14.01
CA GLY A 70 0.46 6.06 -13.35
C GLY A 70 -0.92 5.45 -13.45
N PHE A 71 -1.94 6.26 -13.19
CA PHE A 71 -3.34 5.88 -13.22
C PHE A 71 -4.05 6.58 -14.37
N VAL A 72 -4.95 5.86 -15.05
CA VAL A 72 -5.81 6.36 -16.13
C VAL A 72 -7.26 6.00 -15.83
N PRO A 73 -8.22 6.94 -15.81
CA PRO A 73 -9.53 6.71 -15.19
C PRO A 73 -10.42 5.77 -16.00
N SER A 74 -10.46 5.96 -17.31
CA SER A 74 -11.32 5.21 -18.24
C SER A 74 -10.67 3.92 -18.76
N CYS A 75 -9.48 3.55 -18.27
CA CYS A 75 -8.70 2.44 -18.83
C CYS A 75 -8.38 2.59 -20.33
N ASP A 76 -8.48 3.81 -20.84
CA ASP A 76 -8.22 4.14 -22.24
C ASP A 76 -6.74 3.92 -22.57
N PRO A 77 -6.40 3.67 -23.85
CA PRO A 77 -5.03 3.60 -24.29
C PRO A 77 -4.24 4.84 -23.86
N VAL A 78 -3.00 4.62 -23.42
CA VAL A 78 -2.06 5.68 -23.05
C VAL A 78 -0.86 5.61 -23.97
N THR A 79 -0.45 6.76 -24.51
CA THR A 79 0.82 6.92 -25.23
C THR A 79 1.75 7.75 -24.38
N VAL A 80 3.00 7.29 -24.21
CA VAL A 80 4.03 8.05 -23.48
C VAL A 80 5.03 8.59 -24.49
N ASN A 81 5.05 9.90 -24.72
CA ASN A 81 6.06 10.55 -25.52
C ASN A 81 7.32 10.79 -24.67
N PHE A 82 8.45 10.30 -25.17
CA PHE A 82 9.77 10.56 -24.62
C PHE A 82 10.69 11.03 -25.74
N ASN A 83 11.21 12.25 -25.61
CA ASN A 83 12.15 12.84 -26.56
C ASN A 83 11.65 12.79 -28.02
N GLY A 84 10.38 13.14 -28.23
CA GLY A 84 9.75 13.15 -29.55
C GLY A 84 9.40 11.76 -30.10
N LYS A 85 9.58 10.69 -29.31
CA LYS A 85 9.22 9.32 -29.69
C LYS A 85 8.09 8.80 -28.82
N ASP A 86 7.09 8.20 -29.46
CA ASP A 86 5.95 7.61 -28.78
C ASP A 86 6.26 6.18 -28.33
N MET A 87 6.19 5.97 -27.03
CA MET A 87 6.32 4.69 -26.35
C MET A 87 4.93 4.14 -26.06
N ALA A 88 4.70 2.90 -26.49
CA ALA A 88 3.48 2.19 -26.15
C ALA A 88 3.42 1.95 -24.64
N ALA A 89 2.32 2.35 -23.99
CA ALA A 89 2.05 2.00 -22.61
C ALA A 89 1.11 0.80 -22.55
N THR A 90 1.40 -0.14 -21.66
CA THR A 90 0.47 -1.22 -21.30
C THR A 90 -0.51 -0.69 -20.27
N VAL A 91 -1.81 -0.83 -20.52
CA VAL A 91 -2.87 -0.49 -19.57
C VAL A 91 -3.37 -1.76 -18.89
N VAL A 92 -3.17 -1.86 -17.58
CA VAL A 92 -3.60 -2.96 -16.74
C VAL A 92 -4.90 -2.58 -16.05
N LYS A 93 -5.93 -3.40 -16.24
CA LYS A 93 -7.24 -3.23 -15.60
C LYS A 93 -7.25 -3.85 -14.21
N GLY A 94 -7.89 -3.17 -13.26
CA GLY A 94 -8.11 -3.58 -11.87
C GLY A 94 -9.08 -2.59 -11.22
N ASP A 95 -9.11 -2.52 -9.88
CA ASP A 95 -9.92 -1.52 -9.15
C ASP A 95 -9.62 -0.08 -9.62
N LYS A 96 -8.37 0.16 -10.02
CA LYS A 96 -7.93 1.36 -10.73
C LYS A 96 -7.12 0.93 -11.95
N CYS A 97 -7.35 1.58 -13.07
CA CYS A 97 -6.58 1.31 -14.28
C CYS A 97 -5.22 1.99 -14.23
N LYS A 98 -4.17 1.21 -14.51
CA LYS A 98 -2.77 1.65 -14.43
C LYS A 98 -2.13 1.57 -15.80
N PHE A 99 -1.40 2.59 -16.21
CA PHE A 99 -0.57 2.54 -17.41
C PHE A 99 0.90 2.36 -17.02
N VAL A 100 1.66 1.59 -17.79
CA VAL A 100 3.12 1.42 -17.62
C VAL A 100 3.78 1.53 -18.99
N ALA A 101 4.78 2.40 -19.13
CA ALA A 101 5.60 2.51 -20.32
C ALA A 101 7.08 2.37 -19.98
N LYS A 102 7.80 1.59 -20.78
CA LYS A 102 9.25 1.43 -20.65
C LYS A 102 9.94 2.54 -21.43
N ILE A 103 10.80 3.30 -20.76
CA ILE A 103 11.65 4.29 -21.40
C ILE A 103 12.92 3.59 -21.90
N PRO A 104 13.37 3.85 -23.14
CA PRO A 104 14.58 3.22 -23.68
C PRO A 104 15.79 3.54 -22.80
N PRO A 105 16.81 2.64 -22.75
CA PRO A 105 18.07 2.94 -22.09
C PRO A 105 18.60 4.27 -22.61
N THR A 106 18.78 5.22 -21.69
CA THR A 106 19.19 6.59 -22.00
C THR A 106 20.46 6.87 -21.23
N ALA A 107 21.51 7.33 -21.92
CA ALA A 107 22.77 7.72 -21.28
C ALA A 107 22.55 8.85 -20.27
N ALA A 108 23.55 9.12 -19.43
CA ALA A 108 23.45 10.23 -18.49
C ALA A 108 23.21 11.56 -19.22
N THR A 109 22.34 12.41 -18.69
CA THR A 109 22.00 13.71 -19.29
C THR A 109 22.18 14.84 -18.29
N ALA A 110 22.82 15.93 -18.71
CA ALA A 110 22.86 17.17 -17.92
C ALA A 110 21.64 18.08 -18.19
N ASN A 111 21.05 17.98 -19.39
CA ASN A 111 19.86 18.76 -19.74
C ASN A 111 18.59 17.99 -19.41
N GLY A 112 17.63 18.69 -18.80
CA GLY A 112 16.32 18.14 -18.49
C GLY A 112 15.49 17.79 -19.73
N LEU A 113 14.89 16.61 -19.71
CA LEU A 113 13.96 16.12 -20.73
C LEU A 113 12.51 16.22 -20.24
N THR A 114 11.56 16.11 -21.16
CA THR A 114 10.14 16.03 -20.85
C THR A 114 9.60 14.64 -21.21
N ILE A 115 8.82 14.08 -20.30
CA ILE A 115 8.03 12.85 -20.52
C ILE A 115 6.57 13.25 -20.45
N THR A 116 5.80 12.97 -21.50
CA THR A 116 4.37 13.32 -21.55
C THR A 116 3.55 12.05 -21.77
N ALA A 117 2.57 11.80 -20.91
CA ALA A 117 1.58 10.75 -21.11
C ALA A 117 0.27 11.38 -21.61
N THR A 118 -0.30 10.80 -22.66
CA THR A 118 -1.53 11.25 -23.29
C THR A 118 -2.55 10.12 -23.35
N SER A 119 -3.80 10.42 -23.03
CA SER A 119 -4.94 9.51 -23.16
C SER A 119 -6.16 10.29 -23.65
N GLY A 120 -6.64 9.97 -24.85
CA GLY A 120 -7.66 10.78 -25.53
C GLY A 120 -7.20 12.23 -25.69
N SER A 121 -7.99 13.18 -25.15
CA SER A 121 -7.68 14.61 -25.12
C SER A 121 -6.90 15.06 -23.87
N SER A 122 -6.68 14.18 -22.90
CA SER A 122 -6.00 14.50 -21.64
C SER A 122 -4.50 14.24 -21.74
N SER A 123 -3.69 15.11 -21.12
CA SER A 123 -2.24 14.94 -21.05
C SER A 123 -1.69 15.35 -19.69
N ILE A 124 -0.60 14.70 -19.30
CA ILE A 124 0.18 14.97 -18.09
C ILE A 124 1.67 14.89 -18.44
N SER A 125 2.51 15.68 -17.78
CA SER A 125 3.94 15.74 -18.09
C SER A 125 4.81 15.76 -16.85
N LEU A 126 6.00 15.18 -16.97
CA LEU A 126 7.13 15.34 -16.07
C LEU A 126 8.17 16.22 -16.77
N LYS A 127 8.53 17.34 -16.16
CA LYS A 127 9.46 18.32 -16.73
C LYS A 127 10.82 18.25 -16.06
N ASN A 128 11.85 18.66 -16.80
CA ASN A 128 13.22 18.63 -16.34
C ASN A 128 13.61 17.26 -15.77
N VAL A 129 13.32 16.16 -16.46
CA VAL A 129 13.74 14.81 -16.04
C VAL A 129 15.15 14.55 -16.57
N ILE A 130 16.11 14.24 -15.70
CA ILE A 130 17.46 13.84 -16.13
C ILE A 130 17.67 12.34 -15.95
N PHE A 131 18.63 11.78 -16.69
CA PHE A 131 19.08 10.40 -16.52
C PHE A 131 20.44 10.40 -15.81
N GLY A 132 20.53 9.64 -14.72
CA GLY A 132 21.70 9.56 -13.86
C GLY A 132 21.69 8.30 -13.01
N ASP A 133 22.52 8.26 -11.98
CA ASP A 133 22.50 7.17 -11.00
C ASP A 133 21.49 7.48 -9.89
N VAL A 134 20.60 6.53 -9.61
CA VAL A 134 19.59 6.66 -8.55
C VAL A 134 20.06 5.86 -7.34
N TRP A 135 20.30 6.55 -6.23
CA TRP A 135 20.74 5.96 -4.98
C TRP A 135 19.58 5.96 -3.99
N VAL A 136 19.36 4.82 -3.33
CA VAL A 136 18.46 4.75 -2.18
C VAL A 136 19.31 4.88 -0.93
N CYS A 137 19.12 5.97 -0.21
CA CYS A 137 19.78 6.21 1.07
C CYS A 137 18.86 5.72 2.20
N GLY A 138 19.32 4.76 2.98
CA GLY A 138 18.60 4.23 4.14
C GLY A 138 19.56 3.90 5.29
N GLY A 139 19.07 3.93 6.51
CA GLY A 139 19.86 3.67 7.71
C GLY A 139 19.14 4.10 8.97
N GLN A 140 19.90 4.38 10.04
CA GLN A 140 19.34 4.88 11.29
C GLN A 140 18.87 6.35 11.19
N SER A 141 18.32 6.88 12.27
CA SER A 141 17.73 8.22 12.33
C SER A 141 18.68 9.38 11.97
N ASN A 142 20.01 9.16 11.99
CA ASN A 142 20.97 10.16 11.54
C ASN A 142 21.09 10.28 10.01
N MET A 143 20.62 9.29 9.24
CA MET A 143 20.66 9.33 7.77
C MET A 143 19.70 10.35 7.15
N VAL A 144 18.72 10.85 7.92
CA VAL A 144 17.81 11.92 7.48
C VAL A 144 18.31 13.31 7.87
N PHE A 145 19.54 13.42 8.41
CA PHE A 145 20.10 14.72 8.77
C PHE A 145 20.24 15.59 7.52
N THR A 146 19.75 16.82 7.64
CA THR A 146 19.85 17.85 6.61
C THR A 146 21.28 18.38 6.54
N ILE A 147 21.64 19.05 5.44
CA ILE A 147 22.96 19.69 5.29
C ILE A 147 23.25 20.69 6.43
N HIS A 148 22.23 21.34 6.99
CA HIS A 148 22.39 22.25 8.14
C HIS A 148 22.90 21.56 9.42
N GLN A 149 22.78 20.24 9.51
CA GLN A 149 23.23 19.44 10.63
C GLN A 149 24.62 18.82 10.39
N ALA A 150 25.25 19.07 9.24
CA ALA A 150 26.60 18.62 8.94
C ALA A 150 27.65 19.47 9.67
N PHE A 151 28.77 18.84 10.06
CA PHE A 151 29.88 19.52 10.77
C PHE A 151 30.40 20.78 10.06
N ASN A 152 30.45 20.77 8.71
CA ASN A 152 30.92 21.89 7.88
C ASN A 152 29.78 22.48 7.02
N ALA A 153 28.57 22.58 7.57
CA ALA A 153 27.37 23.00 6.83
C ALA A 153 27.58 24.25 5.96
N THR A 154 28.23 25.31 6.48
CA THR A 154 28.47 26.55 5.74
C THR A 154 29.25 26.33 4.44
N ASP A 155 30.36 25.59 4.50
CA ASP A 155 31.21 25.33 3.34
C ASP A 155 30.51 24.40 2.33
N GLU A 156 29.76 23.41 2.82
CA GLU A 156 29.03 22.48 1.95
C GLU A 156 27.84 23.15 1.25
N ILE A 157 27.13 24.05 1.94
CA ILE A 157 26.09 24.89 1.33
C ILE A 157 26.71 25.80 0.27
N ALA A 158 27.85 26.43 0.54
CA ALA A 158 28.53 27.30 -0.42
C ALA A 158 29.01 26.55 -1.69
N LYS A 159 29.30 25.25 -1.58
CA LYS A 159 29.69 24.41 -2.72
C LYS A 159 28.51 23.78 -3.46
N ALA A 160 27.29 23.83 -2.91
CA ALA A 160 26.14 23.12 -3.46
C ALA A 160 25.84 23.51 -4.92
N ASP A 161 26.07 24.78 -5.28
CA ASP A 161 25.90 25.29 -6.65
C ASP A 161 26.82 24.61 -7.68
N ASN A 162 27.91 23.96 -7.25
CA ASN A 162 28.78 23.17 -8.13
C ASN A 162 28.17 21.81 -8.51
N TYR A 163 27.05 21.41 -7.89
CA TYR A 163 26.40 20.12 -8.08
C TYR A 163 24.92 20.26 -8.49
N PRO A 164 24.60 21.01 -9.56
CA PRO A 164 23.22 21.34 -9.94
C PRO A 164 22.37 20.12 -10.35
N ASP A 165 23.02 18.99 -10.65
CA ASP A 165 22.37 17.75 -11.07
C ASP A 165 22.07 16.77 -9.91
N ILE A 166 22.51 17.09 -8.68
CA ILE A 166 22.14 16.30 -7.50
C ILE A 166 20.72 16.70 -7.08
N ARG A 167 19.82 15.70 -7.03
CA ARG A 167 18.41 15.92 -6.70
C ARG A 167 18.00 15.01 -5.57
N LEU A 168 17.44 15.60 -4.51
CA LEU A 168 17.02 14.88 -3.32
C LEU A 168 15.51 14.67 -3.34
N PHE A 169 15.10 13.42 -3.17
CA PHE A 169 13.71 13.06 -2.92
C PHE A 169 13.60 12.48 -1.52
N THR A 170 12.81 13.13 -0.66
CA THR A 170 12.53 12.67 0.70
C THR A 170 11.09 12.22 0.80
N VAL A 171 10.86 11.00 1.28
CA VAL A 171 9.53 10.55 1.67
C VAL A 171 9.23 11.11 3.06
N GLN A 172 8.05 11.74 3.24
CA GLN A 172 7.68 12.25 4.55
C GLN A 172 7.53 11.11 5.57
N HIS A 173 8.03 11.35 6.78
CA HIS A 173 7.75 10.50 7.94
C HIS A 173 6.34 10.80 8.48
N GLY A 174 5.61 9.74 8.82
CA GLY A 174 4.22 9.80 9.28
C GLY A 174 3.40 8.60 8.80
N GLN A 175 4.05 7.45 8.67
CA GLN A 175 3.38 6.23 8.25
C GLN A 175 2.90 5.51 9.50
N LYS A 176 1.61 5.23 9.54
CA LYS A 176 0.99 4.48 10.63
C LYS A 176 1.63 3.10 10.69
N LEU A 177 2.25 2.77 11.82
CA LEU A 177 2.67 1.41 12.09
C LEU A 177 1.43 0.52 12.24
N GLU A 178 1.42 -0.59 11.50
CA GLU A 178 0.39 -1.62 11.60
C GLU A 178 0.96 -2.80 12.39
N LEU A 179 0.35 -3.13 13.53
CA LEU A 179 0.72 -4.32 14.28
C LEU A 179 -0.08 -5.52 13.78
N ARG A 180 0.58 -6.46 13.10
CA ARG A 180 -0.03 -7.70 12.59
C ARG A 180 0.10 -8.89 13.54
N SER A 181 1.00 -8.79 14.52
CA SER A 181 1.19 -9.81 15.55
C SER A 181 1.60 -9.15 16.86
N GLU A 182 0.95 -9.52 17.96
CA GLU A 182 1.38 -9.11 19.31
C GLU A 182 2.70 -9.76 19.73
N TYR A 183 3.13 -10.81 19.02
CA TYR A 183 4.39 -11.52 19.25
C TYR A 183 5.45 -11.15 18.23
N GLY A 184 6.72 -11.33 18.60
CA GLY A 184 7.87 -11.15 17.70
C GLY A 184 8.95 -10.20 18.24
N PHE A 185 8.85 -9.81 19.51
CA PHE A 185 9.85 -8.99 20.19
C PHE A 185 10.43 -9.72 21.40
N GLU A 186 11.67 -9.40 21.77
CA GLU A 186 12.34 -9.91 22.95
C GLU A 186 13.12 -8.81 23.66
N ILE A 187 13.22 -8.90 24.98
CA ILE A 187 14.13 -8.10 25.80
C ILE A 187 15.34 -8.94 26.21
N GLY A 188 16.53 -8.37 26.05
CA GLY A 188 17.79 -8.94 26.48
C GLY A 188 18.05 -8.58 27.92
N CYS A 189 18.04 -9.58 28.79
CA CYS A 189 18.42 -9.48 30.19
C CYS A 189 19.83 -10.05 30.35
N THR A 190 20.79 -9.24 30.80
CA THR A 190 22.19 -9.65 30.96
C THR A 190 22.65 -9.67 32.41
N SER A 191 23.50 -10.64 32.77
CA SER A 191 24.20 -10.71 34.05
C SER A 191 25.63 -11.23 33.81
N GLY A 192 26.63 -10.35 33.95
CA GLY A 192 28.00 -10.65 33.50
C GLY A 192 28.04 -10.95 32.00
N SER A 193 28.56 -12.12 31.63
CA SER A 193 28.61 -12.60 30.25
C SER A 193 27.35 -13.36 29.80
N ASN A 194 26.39 -13.59 30.70
CA ASN A 194 25.17 -14.32 30.37
C ASN A 194 24.12 -13.36 29.83
N ALA A 195 23.53 -13.69 28.67
CA ALA A 195 22.40 -12.98 28.09
C ALA A 195 21.21 -13.95 27.98
N ASN A 196 20.06 -13.55 28.51
CA ASN A 196 18.80 -14.27 28.37
C ASN A 196 17.80 -13.38 27.65
N TRP A 197 17.14 -13.91 26.63
CA TRP A 197 16.13 -13.19 25.87
C TRP A 197 14.74 -13.63 26.31
N LEU A 198 13.92 -12.67 26.77
CA LEU A 198 12.55 -12.94 27.22
C LEU A 198 11.54 -12.38 26.21
N PRO A 199 10.45 -13.11 25.90
CA PRO A 199 9.46 -12.66 24.94
C PRO A 199 8.71 -11.42 25.42
N GLY A 200 8.47 -10.49 24.50
CA GLY A 200 7.65 -9.29 24.68
C GLY A 200 6.33 -9.39 23.93
N ASN A 201 5.34 -8.66 24.42
CA ASN A 201 4.02 -8.51 23.79
C ASN A 201 3.85 -7.07 23.32
N ALA A 202 3.59 -6.89 22.03
CA ALA A 202 3.37 -5.61 21.39
C ALA A 202 1.88 -5.26 21.34
N LYS A 203 1.56 -3.97 21.46
CA LYS A 203 0.22 -3.39 21.25
C LYS A 203 0.33 -2.04 20.57
N GLU A 204 -0.62 -1.74 19.69
CA GLU A 204 -0.77 -0.39 19.15
C GLU A 204 -1.14 0.59 20.27
N VAL A 205 -0.52 1.76 20.28
CA VAL A 205 -0.84 2.82 21.24
C VAL A 205 -1.83 3.79 20.59
N GLN A 206 -3.06 3.81 21.12
CA GLN A 206 -4.11 4.70 20.63
C GLN A 206 -3.65 6.17 20.64
N GLY A 207 -3.87 6.87 19.52
CA GLY A 207 -3.53 8.28 19.38
C GLY A 207 -2.07 8.57 19.03
N THR A 208 -1.26 7.55 18.72
CA THR A 208 0.12 7.70 18.25
C THR A 208 0.38 6.82 17.02
N ASP A 209 1.45 7.09 16.28
CA ASP A 209 1.98 6.19 15.25
C ASP A 209 2.95 5.14 15.84
N GLY A 210 2.86 4.89 17.16
CA GLY A 210 3.79 4.06 17.92
C GLY A 210 3.20 2.72 18.35
N ILE A 211 4.10 1.74 18.51
CA ILE A 211 3.80 0.44 19.11
C ILE A 211 4.48 0.40 20.48
N MET A 212 3.73 -0.01 21.50
CA MET A 212 4.27 -0.29 22.83
C MET A 212 4.56 -1.77 22.95
N VAL A 213 5.76 -2.11 23.41
CA VAL A 213 6.13 -3.50 23.69
C VAL A 213 6.32 -3.66 25.19
N SER A 214 5.54 -4.56 25.78
CA SER A 214 5.58 -4.91 27.19
C SER A 214 6.39 -6.19 27.38
N PHE A 215 7.32 -6.17 28.34
CA PHE A 215 8.16 -7.32 28.65
C PHE A 215 7.96 -7.76 30.11
N PRO A 216 8.16 -9.05 30.43
CA PRO A 216 8.32 -9.47 31.81
C PRO A 216 9.58 -8.83 32.40
N SER A 217 9.56 -8.58 33.71
CA SER A 217 10.75 -8.11 34.43
C SER A 217 11.91 -9.09 34.26
N CYS A 218 13.13 -8.57 34.10
CA CYS A 218 14.31 -9.42 34.10
C CYS A 218 14.42 -10.22 35.42
N PRO A 219 14.97 -11.44 35.39
CA PRO A 219 15.18 -12.22 36.60
C PRO A 219 16.08 -11.48 37.59
N THR A 220 15.92 -11.77 38.89
CA THR A 220 16.76 -11.18 39.93
C THR A 220 18.25 -11.36 39.62
N GLY A 221 19.01 -10.27 39.63
CA GLY A 221 20.44 -10.28 39.30
C GLY A 221 20.77 -10.10 37.81
N TYR A 222 19.76 -9.91 36.95
CA TYR A 222 19.91 -9.52 35.55
C TYR A 222 19.43 -8.09 35.32
N THR A 223 20.04 -7.41 34.35
CA THR A 223 19.68 -6.05 33.93
C THR A 223 19.21 -6.07 32.49
N ALA A 224 18.11 -5.37 32.19
CA ALA A 224 17.66 -5.17 30.81
C ALA A 224 18.66 -4.30 30.05
N THR A 225 19.15 -4.77 28.91
CA THR A 225 20.21 -4.08 28.14
C THR A 225 19.88 -3.92 26.66
N ALA A 226 18.91 -4.67 26.14
CA ALA A 226 18.53 -4.56 24.73
C ALA A 226 17.07 -4.94 24.49
N VAL A 227 16.50 -4.44 23.41
CA VAL A 227 15.24 -4.93 22.81
C VAL A 227 15.50 -5.26 21.34
N ARG A 228 14.93 -6.36 20.85
CA ARG A 228 15.05 -6.81 19.45
C ARG A 228 13.78 -7.46 18.93
N TYR A 229 13.73 -7.70 17.62
CA TYR A 229 12.85 -8.73 17.07
C TYR A 229 13.35 -10.12 17.49
N SER A 230 12.42 -11.00 17.88
CA SER A 230 12.70 -12.40 18.29
C SER A 230 13.41 -13.22 17.21
N TRP A 231 13.34 -12.76 15.95
CA TRP A 231 14.01 -13.36 14.80
C TRP A 231 15.15 -12.45 14.35
N MET A 232 16.39 -12.77 14.76
CA MET A 232 17.62 -12.22 14.17
C MET A 232 18.24 -13.40 13.41
N GLU A 233 18.08 -13.50 12.09
CA GLU A 233 19.03 -12.96 11.10
C GLU A 233 18.37 -12.58 9.75
N ASP A 234 17.08 -12.91 9.57
CA ASP A 234 16.29 -12.62 8.36
C ASP A 234 15.01 -11.91 8.83
N PRO A 235 14.63 -10.73 8.28
CA PRO A 235 13.28 -10.22 8.51
C PRO A 235 12.34 -11.35 8.14
N CYS A 236 11.43 -11.67 9.07
CA CYS A 236 10.33 -12.62 8.92
C CYS A 236 10.03 -13.11 7.48
N PRO A 237 9.55 -14.35 7.26
CA PRO A 237 9.07 -14.75 5.94
C PRO A 237 8.10 -13.70 5.35
N TYR A 238 8.22 -13.38 4.06
CA TYR A 238 7.42 -12.35 3.39
C TYR A 238 5.94 -12.40 3.82
N LEU A 239 5.39 -11.24 4.22
CA LEU A 239 4.04 -11.07 4.78
C LEU A 239 3.81 -11.63 6.20
N LYS A 240 4.84 -12.06 6.94
CA LYS A 240 4.70 -12.59 8.32
C LYS A 240 5.39 -11.79 9.44
N CYS A 241 5.78 -10.53 9.20
CA CYS A 241 6.36 -9.68 10.25
C CYS A 241 5.34 -9.25 11.31
N ALA A 242 5.82 -8.90 12.50
CA ALA A 242 4.95 -8.36 13.53
C ALA A 242 4.49 -6.93 13.22
N VAL A 243 5.31 -6.14 12.54
CA VAL A 243 5.05 -4.72 12.26
C VAL A 243 5.19 -4.43 10.78
N TYR A 244 4.25 -3.66 10.26
CA TYR A 244 4.20 -3.18 8.89
C TYR A 244 4.07 -1.67 8.82
N CYS A 245 4.48 -1.14 7.67
CA CYS A 245 4.42 0.26 7.33
C CYS A 245 4.00 0.34 5.86
N ASP A 246 2.80 0.83 5.58
CA ASP A 246 2.21 0.87 4.22
C ASP A 246 2.31 -0.46 3.44
N GLY A 247 2.02 -1.57 4.11
CA GLY A 247 1.99 -2.89 3.50
C GLY A 247 3.37 -3.55 3.32
N LEU A 248 4.46 -2.86 3.65
CA LEU A 248 5.82 -3.41 3.67
C LEU A 248 6.25 -3.74 5.11
N PRO A 249 7.05 -4.80 5.34
CA PRO A 249 7.59 -5.11 6.66
C PRO A 249 8.39 -3.92 7.20
N SER A 250 8.14 -3.53 8.46
CA SER A 250 8.98 -2.56 9.13
C SER A 250 10.38 -3.15 9.35
N PRO A 251 11.47 -2.39 9.15
CA PRO A 251 12.81 -2.90 9.37
C PRO A 251 13.02 -3.33 10.83
N PRO A 252 13.89 -4.34 11.08
CA PRO A 252 14.24 -4.72 12.43
C PRO A 252 14.96 -3.56 13.12
N PHE A 253 14.58 -3.25 14.36
CA PHE A 253 15.30 -2.31 15.20
C PHE A 253 15.88 -3.04 16.41
N VAL A 254 17.11 -2.69 16.76
CA VAL A 254 17.75 -3.07 18.01
C VAL A 254 18.00 -1.78 18.77
N ILE A 255 17.43 -1.68 19.97
CA ILE A 255 17.64 -0.55 20.86
C ILE A 255 18.47 -1.03 22.04
N GLN A 256 19.61 -0.39 22.26
CA GLN A 256 20.35 -0.49 23.51
C GLN A 256 19.72 0.48 24.51
N LEU A 257 19.31 -0.05 25.66
CA LEU A 257 18.63 0.69 26.71
C LEU A 257 19.63 1.49 27.58
#